data_AF-A0A2S2NFV1-F1
#
_entry.id   AF-A0A2S2NFV1-F1
#
_cell.length_a   1.000
_cell.length_b   1.000
_cell.length_c   1.000
_cell.angle_alpha   90.00
_cell.angle_beta   90.00
_cell.angle_gamma   90.00
#
_symmetry.space_group_name_H-M   'P 1'
#
loop_
_entity.id
_entity.type
_entity.pdbx_description
1 polymer ?
#
loop_
_entity_poly.entity_id
_entity_poly.type
_entity_poly.pdbx_seq_one_letter_code
_entity_poly.pdbx_strand_id
1 'polypeptide(L)'
;EKLYTVAKKLIKKVNFMSKKNLSFKQQLKYAKKFVTTDSCNNLSEKLNNTTLNFIKTQVNIQKKRPKGRRYTLDDKILSLSLYKTSPKGYRFLSSIFSLPSRSTLNSMLNRIPFKPGVNPHIEENLKFQATKLHNANKKCILIFDEMCLSAGLKYDKKHDMIFGLQKTEPNTTQQPKFSNHVLVFMLRGIVKKWKQPYAYYFCNSTTKTSDLVSYLKTVITSVNKTGLHIVATVCDQGGPNRAAINFLMTETRNRYAVLNKEKTNLGFEIEGKEIIPIYDPPHLLKGIRNNLFTKDVIFTLDGTTYTASWDHIVAVYEHDKQNEEFELRTLVKLN
;
A
#
# COMPACT_ATOMS: atom_id res chain seq x y z
N GLU A 1 -29.27 -36.61 54.98
CA GLU A 1 -27.81 -36.76 54.74
C GLU A 1 -27.24 -36.02 53.51
N LYS A 2 -27.94 -35.93 52.36
CA LYS A 2 -27.43 -35.28 51.13
C LYS A 2 -27.12 -33.78 51.25
N LEU A 3 -27.94 -33.02 51.99
CA LEU A 3 -27.72 -31.57 52.18
C LEU A 3 -26.47 -31.26 53.01
N TYR A 4 -26.20 -32.06 54.04
CA TYR A 4 -25.03 -31.90 54.91
C TYR A 4 -23.72 -32.14 54.13
N THR A 5 -23.69 -33.13 53.24
CA THR A 5 -22.52 -33.42 52.40
C THR A 5 -22.26 -32.32 51.36
N VAL A 6 -23.31 -31.73 50.78
CA VAL A 6 -23.20 -30.58 49.86
C VAL A 6 -22.68 -29.34 50.60
N ALA A 7 -23.23 -29.04 51.78
CA ALA A 7 -22.75 -27.92 52.61
C ALA A 7 -21.27 -28.06 52.97
N LYS A 8 -20.82 -29.27 53.35
CA LYS A 8 -19.42 -29.56 53.68
C LYS A 8 -18.48 -29.41 52.47
N LYS A 9 -18.93 -29.75 51.25
CA LYS A 9 -18.20 -29.50 50.00
C LYS A 9 -18.10 -28.01 49.68
N LEU A 10 -19.17 -27.24 49.87
CA LEU A 10 -19.19 -25.80 49.65
C LEU A 10 -18.25 -25.07 50.63
N ILE A 11 -18.26 -25.43 51.91
CA ILE A 11 -17.35 -24.87 52.93
C ILE A 11 -15.88 -25.14 52.56
N LYS A 12 -15.54 -26.36 52.12
CA LYS A 12 -14.19 -26.67 51.63
C LYS A 12 -13.80 -25.81 50.43
N LYS A 13 -14.72 -25.57 49.49
CA LYS A 13 -14.49 -24.74 48.31
C LYS A 13 -14.29 -23.26 48.68
N VAL A 14 -15.09 -22.73 49.61
CA VAL A 14 -14.95 -21.37 50.14
C VAL A 14 -13.62 -21.20 50.86
N ASN A 15 -13.22 -22.15 51.70
CA ASN A 15 -11.93 -22.10 52.40
C ASN A 15 -10.73 -22.18 51.43
N PHE A 16 -10.83 -23.01 50.40
CA PHE A 16 -9.81 -23.07 49.34
C PHE A 16 -9.71 -21.76 48.56
N MET A 17 -10.85 -21.17 48.18
CA MET A 17 -10.93 -19.87 47.50
C MET A 17 -10.37 -18.75 48.37
N SER A 18 -10.67 -18.75 49.67
CA SER A 18 -10.15 -17.78 50.65
C SER A 18 -8.63 -17.86 50.76
N LYS A 19 -8.06 -19.06 50.88
CA LYS A 19 -6.60 -19.28 50.88
C LYS A 19 -5.94 -18.79 49.59
N LYS A 20 -6.53 -19.08 48.43
CA LYS A 20 -6.05 -18.56 47.13
C LYS A 20 -6.09 -17.03 47.07
N ASN A 21 -7.20 -16.41 47.51
CA ASN A 21 -7.34 -14.96 47.55
C ASN A 21 -6.29 -14.30 48.47
N LEU A 22 -5.98 -14.93 49.61
CA LEU A 22 -4.95 -14.44 50.53
C LEU A 22 -3.55 -14.49 49.90
N SER A 23 -3.22 -15.59 49.24
CA SER A 23 -1.97 -15.76 48.49
C SER A 23 -1.86 -14.73 47.34
N PHE A 24 -2.93 -14.54 46.57
CA PHE A 24 -2.96 -13.53 45.51
C PHE A 24 -2.82 -12.11 46.07
N LYS A 25 -3.47 -11.78 47.19
CA LYS A 25 -3.30 -10.48 47.87
C LYS A 25 -1.86 -10.26 48.34
N GLN A 26 -1.20 -11.28 48.88
CA GLN A 26 0.22 -11.19 49.27
C GLN A 26 1.13 -10.99 48.05
N GLN A 27 0.94 -11.77 46.98
CA GLN A 27 1.68 -11.59 45.73
C GLN A 27 1.47 -10.18 45.13
N LEU A 28 0.26 -9.65 45.19
CA LEU A 28 -0.06 -8.28 44.78
C LEU A 28 0.65 -7.24 45.65
N LYS A 29 0.75 -7.48 46.96
CA LYS A 29 1.48 -6.60 47.89
C LYS A 29 2.98 -6.58 47.58
N TYR A 30 3.58 -7.75 47.34
CA TYR A 30 5.00 -7.85 46.95
C TYR A 30 5.26 -7.23 45.58
N ALA A 31 4.40 -7.47 44.59
CA ALA A 31 4.50 -6.87 43.26
C ALA A 31 4.36 -5.35 43.31
N LYS A 32 3.40 -4.81 44.09
CA LYS A 32 3.28 -3.35 44.30
C LYS A 32 4.55 -2.77 44.93
N LYS A 33 5.14 -3.45 45.91
CA LYS A 33 6.40 -3.03 46.56
C LYS A 33 7.60 -3.02 45.60
N PHE A 34 7.61 -3.95 44.63
CA PHE A 34 8.64 -4.06 43.59
C PHE A 34 8.44 -3.07 42.43
N VAL A 35 7.20 -2.64 42.18
CA VAL A 35 6.86 -1.61 41.19
C VAL A 35 7.15 -0.21 41.74
N THR A 36 6.99 0.00 43.06
CA THR A 36 7.34 1.25 43.74
C THR A 36 8.83 1.43 44.01
N THR A 37 9.68 0.44 43.70
CA THR A 37 11.13 0.60 43.78
C THR A 37 11.62 1.38 42.56
N ASP A 38 12.37 2.46 42.77
CA ASP A 38 12.76 3.50 41.79
C ASP A 38 13.23 3.00 40.42
N SER A 39 13.77 1.78 40.34
CA SER A 39 14.31 1.21 39.11
C SER A 39 13.29 1.03 37.98
N CYS A 40 12.02 0.70 38.28
CA CYS A 40 11.00 0.51 37.23
C CYS A 40 10.48 1.83 36.67
N ASN A 41 10.32 2.86 37.51
CA ASN A 41 9.86 4.18 37.11
C ASN A 41 10.94 4.92 36.30
N ASN A 42 12.21 4.79 36.71
CA ASN A 42 13.35 5.30 35.95
C ASN A 42 13.48 4.69 34.55
N LEU A 43 13.08 3.43 34.37
CA LEU A 43 13.13 2.77 33.07
C LEU A 43 12.01 3.27 32.14
N SER A 44 10.84 3.59 32.68
CA SER A 44 9.72 4.13 31.90
C SER A 44 9.96 5.56 31.41
N GLU A 45 10.71 6.36 32.16
CA GLU A 45 11.06 7.73 31.74
C GLU A 45 12.13 7.75 30.65
N LYS A 46 12.99 6.74 30.58
CA LYS A 46 14.12 6.66 29.63
C LYS A 46 13.79 5.92 28.33
N LEU A 47 12.71 5.15 28.29
CA LEU A 47 12.37 4.30 27.14
C LEU A 47 11.07 4.73 26.47
N ASN A 48 11.00 4.58 25.16
CA ASN A 48 9.73 4.72 24.46
C ASN A 48 8.76 3.60 24.85
N ASN A 49 7.46 3.86 24.66
CA ASN A 49 6.39 2.97 25.10
C ASN A 49 6.49 1.56 24.46
N THR A 50 6.91 1.48 23.19
CA THR A 50 7.05 0.20 22.47
C THR A 50 8.16 -0.66 23.06
N THR A 51 9.34 -0.09 23.31
CA THR A 51 10.49 -0.78 23.91
C THR A 51 10.17 -1.20 25.34
N LEU A 52 9.53 -0.32 26.11
CA LEU A 52 9.10 -0.63 27.48
C LEU A 52 8.11 -1.80 27.51
N ASN A 53 7.10 -1.78 26.64
CA ASN A 53 6.13 -2.87 26.52
C ASN A 53 6.79 -4.17 26.09
N PHE A 54 7.71 -4.13 25.14
CA PHE A 54 8.49 -5.29 24.71
C PHE A 54 9.27 -5.90 25.87
N ILE A 55 10.04 -5.10 26.63
CA ILE A 55 10.83 -5.58 27.77
C ILE A 55 9.92 -6.18 28.84
N LYS A 56 8.82 -5.50 29.19
CA LYS A 56 7.81 -6.02 30.15
C LYS A 56 7.27 -7.37 29.70
N THR A 57 6.93 -7.50 28.41
CA THR A 57 6.48 -8.78 27.84
C THR A 57 7.56 -9.85 27.97
N GLN A 58 8.81 -9.57 27.59
CA GLN A 58 9.92 -10.52 27.69
C GLN A 58 10.11 -11.03 29.12
N VAL A 59 10.18 -10.13 30.11
CA VAL A 59 10.34 -10.51 31.53
C VAL A 59 9.21 -11.47 31.98
N ASN A 60 7.98 -11.22 31.54
CA ASN A 60 6.80 -11.99 31.97
C ASN A 60 6.66 -13.36 31.28
N ILE A 61 7.16 -13.53 30.05
CA ILE A 61 6.88 -14.73 29.24
C ILE A 61 8.11 -15.52 28.83
N GLN A 62 9.34 -15.00 29.00
CA GLN A 62 10.57 -15.67 28.54
C GLN A 62 10.73 -17.07 29.12
N LYS A 63 10.53 -17.20 30.44
CA LYS A 63 10.63 -18.48 31.16
C LYS A 63 9.43 -19.40 30.93
N LYS A 64 8.34 -18.92 30.31
CA LYS A 64 7.16 -19.76 30.03
C LYS A 64 7.43 -20.65 28.82
N ARG A 65 6.86 -21.86 28.86
CA ARG A 65 6.86 -22.78 27.71
C ARG A 65 6.26 -22.10 26.48
N PRO A 66 6.73 -22.38 25.25
CA PRO A 66 6.25 -21.70 24.03
C PRO A 66 4.72 -21.67 23.86
N LYS A 67 4.03 -22.80 24.11
CA LYS A 67 2.56 -22.89 24.03
C LYS A 67 1.81 -22.08 25.10
N GLY A 68 2.47 -21.75 26.21
CA GLY A 68 1.94 -20.97 27.32
C GLY A 68 2.21 -19.46 27.21
N ARG A 69 2.97 -19.02 26.19
CA ARG A 69 3.21 -17.61 25.93
C ARG A 69 1.94 -16.95 25.39
N ARG A 70 1.67 -15.73 25.86
CA ARG A 70 0.52 -14.92 25.46
C ARG A 70 1.05 -13.55 25.07
N TYR A 71 0.73 -13.13 23.85
CA TYR A 71 1.22 -11.91 23.23
C TYR A 71 0.09 -10.91 23.08
N THR A 72 0.35 -9.66 23.42
CA THR A 72 -0.57 -8.54 23.20
C THR A 72 -0.68 -8.22 21.71
N LEU A 73 -1.58 -7.30 21.34
CA LEU A 73 -1.67 -6.84 19.95
C LEU A 73 -0.39 -6.07 19.56
N ASP A 74 0.11 -5.20 20.43
CA ASP A 74 1.31 -4.41 20.19
C ASP A 74 2.55 -5.29 20.00
N ASP A 75 2.69 -6.35 20.80
CA ASP A 75 3.77 -7.34 20.61
C ASP A 75 3.71 -7.98 19.22
N LYS A 76 2.50 -8.32 18.75
CA LYS A 76 2.29 -8.92 17.44
C LYS A 76 2.55 -7.93 16.32
N ILE A 77 2.17 -6.65 16.48
CA ILE A 77 2.45 -5.59 15.51
C ILE A 77 3.96 -5.36 15.40
N LEU A 78 4.66 -5.19 16.52
CA LEU A 78 6.13 -5.05 16.54
C LEU A 78 6.81 -6.25 15.87
N SER A 79 6.39 -7.45 16.26
CA SER A 79 6.92 -8.69 15.70
C SER A 79 6.64 -8.83 14.20
N LEU A 80 5.46 -8.41 13.76
CA LEU A 80 5.09 -8.39 12.35
C LEU A 80 5.94 -7.39 11.56
N SER A 81 6.18 -6.20 12.10
CA SER A 81 7.07 -5.21 11.49
C SER A 81 8.48 -5.78 11.31
N LEU A 82 9.05 -6.35 12.38
CA LEU A 82 10.38 -7.00 12.32
C LEU A 82 10.42 -8.14 11.29
N TYR A 83 9.40 -8.99 11.27
CA TYR A 83 9.30 -10.11 10.32
C TYR A 83 9.18 -9.63 8.86
N LYS A 84 8.43 -8.55 8.61
CA LYS A 84 8.28 -7.98 7.25
C LYS A 84 9.51 -7.25 6.77
N THR A 85 10.28 -6.62 7.66
CA THR A 85 11.57 -6.00 7.33
C THR A 85 12.63 -7.05 7.02
N SER A 86 12.76 -8.08 7.86
CA SER A 86 13.73 -9.16 7.64
C SER A 86 13.24 -10.50 8.23
N PRO A 87 12.72 -11.42 7.41
CA PRO A 87 12.33 -12.75 7.88
C PRO A 87 13.50 -13.54 8.48
N LYS A 88 14.70 -13.40 7.92
CA LYS A 88 15.92 -14.04 8.42
C LYS A 88 16.35 -13.46 9.77
N GLY A 89 16.34 -12.13 9.89
CA GLY A 89 16.63 -11.43 11.15
C GLY A 89 15.60 -11.78 12.23
N TYR A 90 14.32 -11.82 11.88
CA TYR A 90 13.27 -12.24 12.79
C TYR A 90 13.46 -13.68 13.29
N ARG A 91 13.87 -14.60 12.42
CA ARG A 91 14.17 -15.99 12.81
C ARG A 91 15.30 -16.04 13.84
N PHE A 92 16.37 -15.28 13.63
CA PHE A 92 17.46 -15.16 14.61
C PHE A 92 16.97 -14.53 15.92
N LEU A 93 16.25 -13.40 15.86
CA LEU A 93 15.72 -12.76 17.07
C LEU A 93 14.73 -13.65 17.82
N SER A 94 13.99 -14.53 17.13
CA SER A 94 13.05 -15.46 17.75
C SER A 94 13.72 -16.63 18.51
N SER A 95 15.02 -16.89 18.30
CA SER A 95 15.78 -17.83 19.14
C SER A 95 16.26 -17.17 20.44
N ILE A 96 16.43 -15.85 20.43
CA ILE A 96 16.89 -15.07 21.59
C ILE A 96 15.70 -14.60 22.43
N PHE A 97 14.71 -14.00 21.78
CA PHE A 97 13.54 -13.39 22.42
C PHE A 97 12.30 -14.26 22.27
N SER A 98 11.39 -14.14 23.24
CA SER A 98 10.05 -14.70 23.15
C SER A 98 9.22 -13.91 22.16
N LEU A 99 9.28 -14.29 20.89
CA LEU A 99 8.50 -13.70 19.81
C LEU A 99 7.36 -14.62 19.34
N PRO A 100 6.27 -14.07 18.78
CA PRO A 100 5.22 -14.85 18.15
C PRO A 100 5.73 -15.76 17.02
N SER A 101 5.09 -16.92 16.86
CA SER A 101 5.40 -17.79 15.72
C SER A 101 4.94 -17.15 14.41
N ARG A 102 5.53 -17.58 13.27
CA ARG A 102 5.07 -17.20 11.93
C ARG A 102 3.58 -17.52 11.71
N SER A 103 3.11 -18.65 12.24
CA SER A 103 1.69 -19.03 12.18
C SER A 103 0.80 -18.01 12.89
N THR A 104 1.22 -17.53 14.07
CA THR A 104 0.51 -16.47 14.81
C THR A 104 0.44 -15.16 14.03
N LEU A 105 1.56 -14.76 13.39
CA LEU A 105 1.61 -13.55 12.57
C LEU A 105 0.73 -13.67 11.31
N ASN A 106 0.79 -14.82 10.63
CA ASN A 106 -0.07 -15.10 9.47
C ASN A 106 -1.55 -15.13 9.85
N SER A 107 -1.90 -15.74 10.98
CA SER A 107 -3.28 -15.74 11.50
C SER A 107 -3.81 -14.32 11.73
N MET A 108 -2.95 -13.41 12.19
CA MET A 108 -3.29 -11.99 12.33
C MET A 108 -3.49 -11.30 10.97
N LEU A 109 -2.58 -11.50 10.01
CA LEU A 109 -2.70 -10.93 8.66
C LEU A 109 -3.96 -11.43 7.94
N ASN A 110 -4.30 -12.71 8.12
CA ASN A 110 -5.45 -13.35 7.50
C ASN A 110 -6.81 -12.82 8.00
N ARG A 111 -6.83 -11.85 8.93
CA ARG A 111 -8.04 -11.14 9.35
C ARG A 111 -8.44 -10.03 8.37
N ILE A 112 -7.51 -9.58 7.53
CA ILE A 112 -7.75 -8.54 6.53
C ILE A 112 -7.64 -9.20 5.15
N PRO A 113 -8.76 -9.62 4.55
CA PRO A 113 -8.73 -10.23 3.23
C PRO A 113 -8.36 -9.17 2.17
N PHE A 114 -7.45 -9.53 1.27
CA PHE A 114 -7.12 -8.73 0.10
C PHE A 114 -7.71 -9.43 -1.13
N LYS A 115 -8.76 -8.82 -1.69
CA LYS A 115 -9.43 -9.28 -2.91
C LYS A 115 -9.23 -8.23 -4.00
N PRO A 116 -9.32 -8.61 -5.30
CA PRO A 116 -9.29 -7.65 -6.39
C PRO A 116 -10.40 -6.61 -6.24
N GLY A 117 -10.09 -5.37 -6.61
CA GLY A 117 -10.94 -4.20 -6.44
C GLY A 117 -10.55 -3.36 -5.23
N VAL A 118 -11.50 -2.52 -4.82
CA VAL A 118 -11.38 -1.66 -3.64
C VAL A 118 -11.54 -2.51 -2.37
N ASN A 119 -10.63 -2.35 -1.41
CA ASN A 119 -10.73 -3.03 -0.13
C ASN A 119 -11.47 -2.16 0.91
N PRO A 120 -12.63 -2.60 1.45
CA PRO A 120 -13.39 -1.83 2.44
C PRO A 120 -12.59 -1.48 3.70
N HIS A 121 -11.69 -2.36 4.17
CA HIS A 121 -10.86 -2.09 5.34
C HIS A 121 -9.85 -0.97 5.10
N ILE A 122 -9.36 -0.83 3.86
CA ILE A 122 -8.46 0.26 3.48
C ILE A 122 -9.26 1.55 3.36
N GLU A 123 -10.44 1.51 2.75
CA GLU A 123 -11.36 2.65 2.63
C GLU A 123 -11.71 3.21 4.03
N GLU A 124 -12.14 2.35 4.95
CA GLU A 124 -12.51 2.74 6.32
C GLU A 124 -11.32 3.31 7.10
N ASN A 125 -10.14 2.67 7.02
CA ASN A 125 -8.95 3.20 7.68
C ASN A 125 -8.54 4.56 7.09
N LEU A 126 -8.55 4.72 5.77
CA LEU A 126 -8.24 6.00 5.14
C LEU A 126 -9.27 7.08 5.49
N LYS A 127 -10.55 6.72 5.60
CA LYS A 127 -11.59 7.62 6.09
C LYS A 127 -11.28 8.12 7.50
N PHE A 128 -10.88 7.23 8.40
CA PHE A 128 -10.46 7.59 9.75
C PHE A 128 -9.17 8.42 9.79
N GLN A 129 -8.21 8.19 8.89
CA GLN A 129 -7.01 9.02 8.82
C GLN A 129 -7.32 10.41 8.24
N ALA A 130 -8.21 10.48 7.25
CA ALA A 130 -8.59 11.72 6.59
C ALA A 130 -9.29 12.70 7.55
N THR A 131 -10.04 12.24 8.54
CA THR A 131 -10.65 13.12 9.56
C THR A 131 -9.61 13.85 10.41
N LYS A 132 -8.42 13.25 10.59
CA LYS A 132 -7.31 13.85 11.34
C LYS A 132 -6.45 14.81 10.50
N LEU A 133 -6.65 14.80 9.17
CA LEU A 133 -5.89 15.64 8.26
C LEU A 133 -6.56 17.01 8.12
N HIS A 134 -5.73 18.06 8.13
CA HIS A 134 -6.16 19.38 7.68
C HIS A 134 -6.50 19.36 6.18
N ASN A 135 -7.42 20.23 5.73
CA ASN A 135 -7.97 20.18 4.37
C ASN A 135 -6.90 20.23 3.26
N ALA A 136 -5.85 21.03 3.42
CA ALA A 136 -4.74 21.05 2.46
C ALA A 136 -4.05 19.68 2.30
N ASN A 137 -3.94 18.91 3.39
CA ASN A 137 -3.28 17.60 3.41
C ASN A 137 -4.16 16.45 2.87
N LYS A 138 -5.45 16.71 2.63
CA LYS A 138 -6.38 15.75 2.02
C LYS A 138 -6.23 15.66 0.50
N LYS A 139 -5.52 16.61 -0.12
CA LYS A 139 -5.26 16.62 -1.56
C LYS A 139 -4.27 15.51 -1.94
N CYS A 140 -4.66 14.66 -2.88
CA CYS A 140 -3.87 13.54 -3.35
C CYS A 140 -3.95 13.38 -4.88
N ILE A 141 -3.04 12.57 -5.41
CA ILE A 141 -2.96 12.14 -6.81
C ILE A 141 -3.26 10.65 -6.85
N LEU A 142 -4.03 10.23 -7.85
CA LEU A 142 -4.26 8.82 -8.15
C LEU A 142 -3.29 8.37 -9.25
N ILE A 143 -2.37 7.49 -8.92
CA ILE A 143 -1.40 6.91 -9.85
C ILE A 143 -1.90 5.51 -10.21
N PHE A 144 -1.84 5.14 -11.48
CA PHE A 144 -2.14 3.78 -11.89
C PHE A 144 -1.21 3.30 -13.00
N ASP A 145 -0.83 2.03 -12.91
CA ASP A 145 0.04 1.37 -13.87
C ASP A 145 -0.20 -0.15 -13.87
N GLU A 146 0.19 -0.79 -14.96
CA GLU A 146 0.11 -2.24 -15.14
C GLU A 146 1.45 -2.90 -14.79
N MET A 147 1.38 -4.01 -14.06
CA MET A 147 2.55 -4.80 -13.70
C MET A 147 2.39 -6.23 -14.22
N CYS A 148 3.41 -6.73 -14.94
CA CYS A 148 3.45 -8.10 -15.39
C CYS A 148 3.50 -9.08 -14.21
N LEU A 149 2.78 -10.19 -14.35
CA LEU A 149 2.71 -11.31 -13.42
C LEU A 149 3.04 -12.61 -14.16
N SER A 150 3.59 -13.58 -13.42
CA SER A 150 3.66 -14.95 -13.90
C SER A 150 2.24 -15.53 -13.94
N ALA A 151 1.77 -15.87 -15.14
CA ALA A 151 0.46 -16.50 -15.31
C ALA A 151 0.40 -17.84 -14.57
N GLY A 152 -0.69 -18.08 -13.85
CA GLY A 152 -0.90 -19.33 -13.13
C GLY A 152 -2.08 -19.27 -12.17
N LEU A 153 -2.69 -20.42 -11.91
CA LEU A 153 -3.80 -20.53 -10.97
C LEU A 153 -3.29 -20.73 -9.56
N LYS A 154 -3.89 -20.00 -8.62
CA LYS A 154 -3.68 -20.22 -7.19
C LYS A 154 -5.02 -20.37 -6.50
N TYR A 155 -5.21 -21.49 -5.84
CA TYR A 155 -6.39 -21.73 -5.03
C TYR A 155 -6.13 -21.33 -3.58
N ASP A 156 -6.89 -20.36 -3.09
CA ASP A 156 -6.94 -19.99 -1.68
C ASP A 156 -8.03 -20.79 -0.98
N LYS A 157 -7.61 -21.88 -0.34
CA LYS A 157 -8.47 -22.79 0.43
C LYS A 157 -9.28 -22.09 1.52
N LYS A 158 -8.80 -20.97 2.06
CA LYS A 158 -9.45 -20.32 3.21
C LYS A 158 -10.68 -19.52 2.78
N HIS A 159 -10.59 -18.85 1.63
CA HIS A 159 -11.66 -18.02 1.12
C HIS A 159 -12.46 -18.69 -0.01
N ASP A 160 -12.07 -19.92 -0.35
CA ASP A 160 -12.61 -20.69 -1.49
C ASP A 160 -12.57 -19.88 -2.79
N MET A 161 -11.39 -19.35 -3.10
CA MET A 161 -11.18 -18.46 -4.24
C MET A 161 -10.06 -18.95 -5.14
N ILE A 162 -10.28 -18.89 -6.45
CA ILE A 162 -9.25 -19.13 -7.47
C ILE A 162 -8.75 -17.76 -7.96
N PHE A 163 -7.44 -17.55 -7.83
CA PHE A 163 -6.71 -16.44 -8.40
C PHE A 163 -6.06 -16.86 -9.71
N GLY A 164 -5.80 -15.91 -10.61
CA GLY A 164 -5.08 -16.15 -11.86
C GLY A 164 -5.95 -16.19 -13.11
N LEU A 165 -7.25 -15.93 -12.98
CA LEU A 165 -8.18 -15.77 -14.10
C LEU A 165 -8.64 -14.32 -14.22
N GLN A 166 -8.76 -13.86 -15.45
CA GLN A 166 -9.43 -12.60 -15.77
C GLN A 166 -10.92 -12.72 -15.39
N LYS A 167 -11.49 -11.63 -14.87
CA LYS A 167 -12.93 -11.58 -14.57
C LYS A 167 -13.71 -11.57 -15.90
N THR A 168 -14.36 -12.68 -16.22
CA THR A 168 -15.30 -12.77 -17.34
C THR A 168 -16.63 -12.13 -16.92
N GLU A 169 -17.31 -11.44 -17.84
CA GLU A 169 -18.66 -10.93 -17.56
C GLU A 169 -19.64 -12.10 -17.39
N PRO A 170 -20.70 -11.97 -16.55
CA PRO A 170 -21.55 -13.10 -16.16
C PRO A 170 -22.26 -13.84 -17.30
N ASN A 171 -22.26 -13.36 -18.53
CA ASN A 171 -23.01 -13.91 -19.67
C ASN A 171 -22.17 -14.13 -20.93
N THR A 172 -20.84 -14.20 -20.82
CA THR A 172 -19.98 -14.44 -21.99
C THR A 172 -19.67 -15.93 -22.15
N THR A 173 -19.90 -16.49 -23.34
CA THR A 173 -19.44 -17.84 -23.76
C THR A 173 -17.92 -17.96 -23.91
N GLN A 174 -17.15 -16.92 -23.54
CA GLN A 174 -15.70 -16.91 -23.68
C GLN A 174 -15.03 -17.75 -22.59
N GLN A 175 -14.09 -18.59 -23.05
CA GLN A 175 -13.19 -19.34 -22.18
C GLN A 175 -12.44 -18.39 -21.21
N PRO A 176 -12.31 -18.78 -19.93
CA PRO A 176 -11.62 -17.95 -18.93
C PRO A 176 -10.14 -17.81 -19.30
N LYS A 177 -9.69 -16.57 -19.48
CA LYS A 177 -8.30 -16.26 -19.82
C LYS A 177 -7.45 -16.16 -18.56
N PHE A 178 -6.21 -16.64 -18.63
CA PHE A 178 -5.24 -16.41 -17.56
C PHE A 178 -4.90 -14.93 -17.45
N SER A 179 -4.82 -14.44 -16.21
CA SER A 179 -4.29 -13.11 -15.93
C SER A 179 -2.76 -13.16 -15.87
N ASN A 180 -2.11 -12.42 -16.73
CA ASN A 180 -0.65 -12.24 -16.75
C ASN A 180 -0.24 -10.81 -16.37
N HIS A 181 -1.19 -9.91 -16.09
CA HIS A 181 -0.93 -8.56 -15.62
C HIS A 181 -1.87 -8.19 -14.47
N VAL A 182 -1.46 -7.21 -13.68
CA VAL A 182 -2.28 -6.56 -12.66
C VAL A 182 -2.21 -5.05 -12.82
N LEU A 183 -3.36 -4.43 -12.97
CA LEU A 183 -3.53 -2.99 -12.89
C LEU A 183 -3.60 -2.58 -11.42
N VAL A 184 -2.72 -1.69 -10.97
CA VAL A 184 -2.66 -1.24 -9.57
C VAL A 184 -2.96 0.25 -9.49
N PHE A 185 -3.85 0.63 -8.57
CA PHE A 185 -4.16 2.00 -8.23
C PHE A 185 -3.52 2.39 -6.90
N MET A 186 -2.76 3.47 -6.87
CA MET A 186 -2.06 3.98 -5.70
C MET A 186 -2.39 5.45 -5.46
N LEU A 187 -2.66 5.80 -4.20
CA LEU A 187 -2.81 7.19 -3.79
C LEU A 187 -1.47 7.77 -3.34
N ARG A 188 -1.22 9.02 -3.74
CA ARG A 188 -0.05 9.80 -3.34
C ARG A 188 -0.48 11.14 -2.77
N GLY A 189 -0.09 11.45 -1.54
CA GLY A 189 -0.30 12.78 -0.96
C GLY A 189 0.55 13.84 -1.67
N ILE A 190 -0.05 15.01 -1.92
CA ILE A 190 0.64 16.14 -2.57
C ILE A 190 1.44 16.93 -1.55
N VAL A 191 0.75 17.42 -0.51
CA VAL A 191 1.37 18.27 0.53
C VAL A 191 2.20 17.41 1.48
N LYS A 192 1.63 16.32 2.00
CA LYS A 192 2.35 15.36 2.83
C LYS A 192 2.84 14.17 1.99
N LYS A 193 4.10 13.82 2.18
CA LYS A 193 4.74 12.68 1.51
C LYS A 193 4.25 11.34 2.09
N TRP A 194 3.11 10.85 1.61
CA TRP A 194 2.62 9.49 1.91
C TRP A 194 2.18 8.80 0.62
N LYS A 195 2.20 7.47 0.59
CA LYS A 195 1.70 6.67 -0.54
C LYS A 195 1.01 5.41 -0.02
N GLN A 196 -0.09 5.02 -0.65
CA GLN A 196 -0.88 3.86 -0.23
C GLN A 196 -1.50 3.16 -1.46
N PRO A 197 -1.17 1.88 -1.71
CA PRO A 197 -1.93 1.06 -2.65
C PRO A 197 -3.40 1.00 -2.23
N TYR A 198 -4.31 1.22 -3.17
CA TYR A 198 -5.73 1.39 -2.89
C TYR A 198 -6.58 0.25 -3.46
N ALA A 199 -6.38 -0.07 -4.74
CA ALA A 199 -7.11 -1.11 -5.45
C ALA A 199 -6.22 -1.79 -6.48
N TYR A 200 -6.58 -3.01 -6.86
CA TYR A 200 -5.90 -3.72 -7.94
C TYR A 200 -6.86 -4.62 -8.72
N TYR A 201 -6.63 -4.80 -10.00
CA TYR A 201 -7.47 -5.60 -10.89
C TYR A 201 -6.60 -6.48 -11.79
N PHE A 202 -7.02 -7.73 -12.00
CA PHE A 202 -6.31 -8.64 -12.90
C PHE A 202 -6.75 -8.44 -14.35
N CYS A 203 -5.77 -8.45 -15.26
CA CYS A 203 -6.01 -8.35 -16.70
C CYS A 203 -5.13 -9.34 -17.47
N ASN A 204 -5.51 -9.59 -18.73
CA ASN A 204 -4.69 -10.34 -19.68
C ASN A 204 -4.12 -9.37 -20.72
N SER A 205 -2.79 -9.31 -20.82
CA SER A 205 -1.97 -8.38 -21.61
C SER A 205 -2.14 -6.92 -21.23
N THR A 206 -3.28 -6.33 -21.57
CA THR A 206 -3.58 -4.93 -21.27
C THR A 206 -5.04 -4.82 -20.86
N THR A 207 -5.31 -3.91 -19.93
CA THR A 207 -6.68 -3.63 -19.49
C THR A 207 -7.49 -3.05 -20.66
N LYS A 208 -8.68 -3.59 -20.88
CA LYS A 208 -9.60 -3.03 -21.88
C LYS A 208 -9.98 -1.61 -21.47
N THR A 209 -10.08 -0.71 -22.44
CA THR A 209 -10.45 0.69 -22.19
C THR A 209 -11.77 0.83 -21.42
N SER A 210 -12.78 0.02 -21.74
CA SER A 210 -14.07 0.01 -21.04
C SER A 210 -13.94 -0.35 -19.56
N ASP A 211 -13.15 -1.39 -19.27
CA ASP A 211 -12.90 -1.86 -17.91
C ASP A 211 -12.11 -0.82 -17.12
N LEU A 212 -11.09 -0.22 -17.72
CA LEU A 212 -10.28 0.83 -17.11
C LEU A 212 -11.12 2.05 -16.74
N VAL A 213 -12.01 2.52 -17.63
CA VAL A 213 -12.95 3.62 -17.34
C VAL A 213 -13.85 3.26 -16.16
N SER A 214 -14.40 2.04 -16.14
CA SER A 214 -15.25 1.57 -15.03
C SER A 214 -14.49 1.49 -13.70
N TYR A 215 -13.26 0.98 -13.72
CA TYR A 215 -12.39 0.89 -12.55
C TYR A 215 -11.98 2.28 -12.05
N LEU A 216 -11.61 3.20 -12.94
CA LEU A 216 -11.31 4.59 -12.58
C LEU A 216 -12.48 5.26 -11.87
N LYS A 217 -13.70 5.17 -12.43
CA LYS A 217 -14.91 5.71 -11.79
C LYS A 217 -15.13 5.09 -10.41
N THR A 218 -15.04 3.76 -10.31
CA THR A 218 -15.24 3.02 -9.04
C THR A 218 -14.23 3.45 -7.97
N VAL A 219 -12.94 3.50 -8.34
CA VAL A 219 -11.86 3.87 -7.43
C VAL A 219 -11.98 5.33 -7.00
N ILE A 220 -12.20 6.25 -7.93
CA ILE A 220 -12.30 7.69 -7.64
C ILE A 220 -13.49 7.97 -6.71
N THR A 221 -14.67 7.41 -7.01
CA THR A 221 -15.85 7.51 -6.13
C THR A 221 -15.57 6.93 -4.74
N SER A 222 -14.92 5.77 -4.66
CA SER A 222 -14.57 5.16 -3.38
C SER A 222 -13.59 6.03 -2.57
N VAL A 223 -12.55 6.59 -3.21
CA VAL A 223 -11.60 7.49 -2.54
C VAL A 223 -12.30 8.76 -2.07
N ASN A 224 -13.21 9.32 -2.86
CA ASN A 224 -13.99 10.49 -2.46
C ASN A 224 -14.80 10.25 -1.17
N LYS A 225 -15.31 9.03 -0.94
CA LYS A 225 -16.03 8.65 0.30
C LYS A 225 -15.13 8.67 1.55
N THR A 226 -13.82 8.53 1.38
CA THR A 226 -12.86 8.65 2.50
C THR A 226 -12.69 10.09 2.98
N GLY A 227 -13.11 11.09 2.19
CA GLY A 227 -12.84 12.50 2.45
C GLY A 227 -11.49 13.00 1.92
N LEU A 228 -10.74 12.15 1.21
CA LEU A 228 -9.61 12.59 0.40
C LEU A 228 -10.09 13.25 -0.90
N HIS A 229 -9.26 14.12 -1.46
CA HIS A 229 -9.55 14.87 -2.67
C HIS A 229 -8.53 14.56 -3.75
N ILE A 230 -8.94 13.77 -4.75
CA ILE A 230 -8.11 13.50 -5.93
C ILE A 230 -8.16 14.74 -6.82
N VAL A 231 -6.99 15.33 -7.11
CA VAL A 231 -6.88 16.50 -8.00
C VAL A 231 -6.36 16.13 -9.39
N ALA A 232 -5.63 15.02 -9.48
CA ALA A 232 -5.01 14.59 -10.72
C ALA A 232 -4.87 13.06 -10.77
N THR A 233 -4.86 12.52 -11.99
CA THR A 233 -4.44 11.14 -12.26
C THR A 233 -3.11 11.11 -12.98
N VAL A 234 -2.28 10.11 -12.69
CA VAL A 234 -1.01 9.88 -13.38
C VAL A 234 -0.96 8.46 -13.94
N CYS A 235 -0.68 8.33 -15.23
CA CYS A 235 -0.48 7.04 -15.91
C CYS A 235 0.55 7.14 -17.04
N ASP A 236 0.93 6.01 -17.62
CA ASP A 236 1.75 5.97 -18.83
C ASP A 236 0.97 6.38 -20.10
N GLN A 237 1.64 6.35 -21.26
CA GLN A 237 1.03 6.67 -22.56
C GLN A 237 0.48 5.45 -23.32
N GLY A 238 0.21 4.34 -22.62
CA GLY A 238 -0.38 3.15 -23.22
C GLY A 238 -1.66 3.46 -24.00
N GLY A 239 -1.90 2.74 -25.11
CA GLY A 239 -3.08 2.95 -25.96
C GLY A 239 -4.40 2.97 -25.17
N PRO A 240 -4.68 1.96 -24.33
CA PRO A 240 -5.88 1.93 -23.51
C PRO A 240 -5.97 3.05 -22.47
N ASN A 241 -4.84 3.45 -21.86
CA ASN A 241 -4.80 4.56 -20.91
C ASN A 241 -5.17 5.89 -21.59
N ARG A 242 -4.60 6.18 -22.77
CA ARG A 242 -4.97 7.36 -23.58
C ARG A 242 -6.44 7.31 -24.00
N ALA A 243 -6.93 6.17 -24.46
CA ALA A 243 -8.32 6.01 -24.87
C ALA A 243 -9.30 6.22 -23.69
N ALA A 244 -8.98 5.73 -22.49
CA ALA A 244 -9.81 5.89 -21.31
C ALA A 244 -9.88 7.34 -20.84
N ILE A 245 -8.74 8.04 -20.82
CA ILE A 245 -8.67 9.47 -20.50
C ILE A 245 -9.49 10.28 -21.49
N ASN A 246 -9.33 10.03 -22.80
CA ASN A 246 -10.09 10.70 -23.85
C ASN A 246 -11.59 10.44 -23.73
N PHE A 247 -12.00 9.20 -23.40
CA PHE A 247 -13.40 8.87 -23.16
C PHE A 247 -13.98 9.70 -22.02
N LEU A 248 -13.30 9.77 -20.86
CA LEU A 248 -13.75 10.56 -19.70
C LEU A 248 -13.80 12.07 -19.99
N MET A 249 -12.85 12.58 -20.77
CA MET A 249 -12.82 13.97 -21.23
C MET A 249 -14.02 14.28 -22.13
N THR A 250 -14.31 13.41 -23.09
CA THR A 250 -15.47 13.55 -24.00
C THR A 250 -16.79 13.43 -23.26
N GLU A 251 -16.92 12.48 -22.33
CA GLU A 251 -18.10 12.35 -21.46
C GLU A 251 -18.36 13.65 -20.67
N THR A 252 -17.29 14.26 -20.14
CA THR A 252 -17.37 15.55 -19.44
C THR A 252 -17.82 16.66 -20.38
N ARG A 253 -17.22 16.78 -21.58
CA ARG A 253 -17.61 17.78 -22.58
C ARG A 253 -19.07 17.65 -22.99
N ASN A 254 -19.54 16.43 -23.24
CA ASN A 254 -20.93 16.17 -23.61
C ASN A 254 -21.89 16.62 -22.52
N ARG A 255 -21.57 16.37 -21.25
CA ARG A 255 -22.39 16.84 -20.12
C ARG A 255 -22.44 18.38 -20.04
N TYR A 256 -21.33 19.07 -20.28
CA TYR A 256 -21.30 20.54 -20.32
C TYR A 256 -22.12 21.10 -21.49
N ALA A 257 -22.04 20.47 -22.67
CA ALA A 257 -22.84 20.83 -23.83
C ALA A 257 -24.34 20.69 -23.56
N VAL A 258 -24.78 19.59 -22.94
CA VAL A 258 -26.18 19.39 -22.53
C VAL A 258 -26.65 20.46 -21.53
N LEU A 259 -25.76 20.94 -20.67
CA LEU A 259 -26.04 22.00 -19.70
C LEU A 259 -25.91 23.42 -20.27
N ASN A 260 -25.59 23.57 -21.56
CA ASN A 260 -25.26 24.85 -22.20
C ASN A 260 -24.21 25.67 -21.43
N LYS A 261 -23.19 24.99 -20.89
CA LYS A 261 -22.06 25.61 -20.19
C LYS A 261 -20.78 25.42 -20.97
N GLU A 262 -19.96 26.47 -21.06
CA GLU A 262 -18.62 26.36 -21.61
C GLU A 262 -17.71 25.59 -20.64
N LYS A 263 -16.90 24.66 -21.17
CA LYS A 263 -15.91 23.92 -20.39
C LYS A 263 -14.59 24.68 -20.40
N THR A 264 -14.30 25.41 -19.32
CA THR A 264 -13.02 26.11 -19.11
C THR A 264 -11.95 25.23 -18.45
N ASN A 265 -12.39 24.15 -17.80
CA ASN A 265 -11.57 23.21 -17.04
C ASN A 265 -10.69 22.33 -17.94
N LEU A 266 -9.48 21.99 -17.49
CA LEU A 266 -8.49 21.18 -18.24
C LEU A 266 -8.68 19.67 -18.04
N GLY A 267 -9.32 19.28 -16.94
CA GLY A 267 -9.54 17.90 -16.55
C GLY A 267 -10.86 17.28 -17.03
N PHE A 268 -11.07 16.02 -16.65
CA PHE A 268 -12.36 15.35 -16.70
C PHE A 268 -13.04 15.45 -15.33
N GLU A 269 -14.34 15.24 -15.26
CA GLU A 269 -15.10 15.35 -14.00
C GLU A 269 -15.76 14.04 -13.58
N ILE A 270 -15.59 13.70 -12.31
CA ILE A 270 -16.30 12.59 -11.65
C ILE A 270 -16.90 13.14 -10.37
N GLU A 271 -18.22 12.92 -10.17
CA GLU A 271 -18.98 13.46 -9.03
C GLU A 271 -18.88 14.99 -8.90
N GLY A 272 -18.83 15.70 -10.03
CA GLY A 272 -18.72 17.17 -10.07
C GLY A 272 -17.37 17.72 -9.62
N LYS A 273 -16.35 16.87 -9.46
CA LYS A 273 -14.98 17.28 -9.14
C LYS A 273 -14.08 17.12 -10.35
N GLU A 274 -13.36 18.17 -10.70
CA GLU A 274 -12.36 18.14 -11.76
C GLU A 274 -11.12 17.33 -11.33
N ILE A 275 -10.64 16.51 -12.26
CA ILE A 275 -9.43 15.70 -12.12
C ILE A 275 -8.58 15.89 -13.36
N ILE A 276 -7.35 16.39 -13.17
CA ILE A 276 -6.43 16.68 -14.26
C ILE A 276 -5.67 15.39 -14.65
N PRO A 277 -5.77 14.93 -15.91
CA PRO A 277 -4.95 13.81 -16.37
C PRO A 277 -3.52 14.27 -16.66
N ILE A 278 -2.54 13.55 -16.12
CA ILE A 278 -1.11 13.80 -16.32
C ILE A 278 -0.47 12.49 -16.81
N TYR A 279 0.44 12.58 -17.78
CA TYR A 279 1.26 11.44 -18.20
C TYR A 279 2.60 11.42 -17.48
N ASP A 280 3.13 10.23 -17.21
CA ASP A 280 4.41 10.07 -16.52
C ASP A 280 5.56 10.76 -17.28
N PRO A 281 6.18 11.82 -16.73
CA PRO A 281 7.20 12.60 -17.43
C PRO A 281 8.44 11.80 -17.87
N PRO A 282 9.00 10.87 -17.06
CA PRO A 282 10.04 9.96 -17.52
C PRO A 282 9.66 9.16 -18.77
N HIS A 283 8.43 8.66 -18.87
CA HIS A 283 7.96 8.00 -20.10
C HIS A 283 7.91 8.95 -21.30
N LEU A 284 7.49 10.20 -21.11
CA LEU A 284 7.51 11.23 -22.17
C LEU A 284 8.93 11.48 -22.66
N LEU A 285 9.88 11.68 -21.75
CA LEU A 285 11.29 11.94 -22.08
C LEU A 285 11.92 10.77 -22.81
N LYS A 286 11.63 9.53 -22.37
CA LYS A 286 12.06 8.31 -23.10
C LYS A 286 11.47 8.26 -24.51
N GLY A 287 10.21 8.63 -24.66
CA GLY A 287 9.53 8.70 -25.97
C GLY A 287 10.20 9.72 -26.91
N ILE A 288 10.48 10.93 -26.42
CA ILE A 288 11.18 11.97 -27.18
C ILE A 288 12.57 11.48 -27.62
N ARG A 289 13.35 10.91 -26.70
CA ARG A 289 14.67 10.36 -27.00
C ARG A 289 14.59 9.24 -28.05
N ASN A 290 13.67 8.29 -27.90
CA ASN A 290 13.54 7.17 -28.86
C ASN A 290 13.09 7.64 -30.24
N ASN A 291 12.25 8.67 -30.30
CA ASN A 291 11.87 9.29 -31.57
C ASN A 291 13.08 9.95 -32.22
N LEU A 292 13.87 10.74 -31.48
CA LEU A 292 15.10 11.35 -32.00
C LEU A 292 16.14 10.31 -32.46
N PHE A 293 16.20 9.15 -31.79
CA PHE A 293 17.10 8.06 -32.18
C PHE A 293 16.73 7.42 -33.52
N THR A 294 15.45 7.43 -33.89
CA THR A 294 14.95 6.73 -35.08
C THR A 294 14.51 7.67 -36.20
N LYS A 295 14.37 8.96 -35.91
CA LYS A 295 13.79 9.98 -36.78
C LYS A 295 14.41 11.33 -36.49
N ASP A 296 14.40 12.18 -37.50
CA ASP A 296 14.81 13.57 -37.36
C ASP A 296 13.64 14.45 -36.92
N VAL A 297 13.97 15.45 -36.12
CA VAL A 297 13.04 16.48 -35.67
C VAL A 297 13.23 17.72 -36.52
N ILE A 298 12.21 18.09 -37.28
CA ILE A 298 12.18 19.35 -38.02
C ILE A 298 11.47 20.40 -37.17
N PHE A 299 12.12 21.54 -36.93
CA PHE A 299 11.56 22.62 -36.13
C PHE A 299 11.93 23.98 -36.72
N THR A 300 11.10 24.99 -36.47
CA THR A 300 11.33 26.35 -36.93
C THR A 300 11.73 27.23 -35.75
N LEU A 301 12.86 27.91 -35.87
CA LEU A 301 13.34 28.91 -34.91
C LEU A 301 13.65 30.18 -35.68
N ASP A 302 13.14 31.33 -35.23
CA ASP A 302 13.34 32.63 -35.87
C ASP A 302 13.04 32.65 -37.39
N GLY A 303 11.98 31.95 -37.79
CA GLY A 303 11.55 31.85 -39.20
C GLY A 303 12.40 30.92 -40.07
N THR A 304 13.46 30.32 -39.53
CA THR A 304 14.33 29.38 -40.24
C THR A 304 14.03 27.95 -39.82
N THR A 305 13.93 27.05 -40.79
CA THR A 305 13.71 25.63 -40.54
C THR A 305 15.04 24.93 -40.26
N TYR A 306 15.12 24.28 -39.10
CA TYR A 306 16.25 23.48 -38.65
C TYR A 306 15.86 22.02 -38.54
N THR A 307 16.87 21.16 -38.58
CA THR A 307 16.73 19.73 -38.38
C THR A 307 17.63 19.32 -37.21
N ALA A 308 17.09 18.57 -36.26
CA ALA A 308 17.85 17.88 -35.23
C ALA A 308 17.78 16.38 -35.47
N SER A 309 18.94 15.74 -35.70
CA SER A 309 19.08 14.31 -35.90
C SER A 309 19.92 13.68 -34.78
N TRP A 310 19.85 12.35 -34.67
CA TRP A 310 20.76 11.61 -33.79
C TRP A 310 22.22 11.75 -34.22
N ASP A 311 22.47 11.90 -35.52
CA ASP A 311 23.83 12.07 -36.07
C ASP A 311 24.52 13.32 -35.54
N HIS A 312 23.79 14.38 -35.23
CA HIS A 312 24.37 15.56 -34.55
C HIS A 312 24.92 15.22 -33.17
N ILE A 313 24.25 14.32 -32.42
CA ILE A 313 24.72 13.86 -31.11
C ILE A 313 25.97 12.98 -31.29
N VAL A 314 25.98 12.09 -32.29
CA VAL A 314 27.13 11.24 -32.60
C VAL A 314 28.33 12.09 -33.04
N ALA A 315 28.13 13.08 -33.90
CA ALA A 315 29.18 13.98 -34.35
C ALA A 315 29.82 14.75 -33.19
N VAL A 316 29.00 15.26 -32.26
CA VAL A 316 29.49 15.93 -31.04
C VAL A 316 30.24 14.96 -30.13
N TYR A 317 29.75 13.72 -30.00
CA TYR A 317 30.43 12.68 -29.22
C TYR A 317 31.82 12.34 -29.80
N GLU A 318 31.91 12.11 -31.11
CA GLU A 318 33.18 11.80 -31.77
C GLU A 318 34.14 12.98 -31.70
N HIS A 319 33.65 14.21 -31.85
CA HIS A 319 34.47 15.41 -31.68
C HIS A 319 35.00 15.56 -30.25
N ASP A 320 34.16 15.33 -29.23
CA ASP A 320 34.59 15.37 -27.82
C ASP A 320 35.59 14.25 -27.50
N LYS A 321 35.43 13.07 -28.09
CA LYS A 321 36.35 11.94 -27.94
C LYS A 321 37.69 12.17 -28.64
N GLN A 322 37.70 12.83 -29.79
CA GLN A 322 38.94 13.21 -30.48
C GLN A 322 39.74 14.27 -29.73
N ASN A 323 39.07 15.12 -28.96
CA ASN A 323 39.69 16.16 -28.13
C ASN A 323 39.88 15.73 -26.66
N GLU A 324 39.95 14.43 -26.41
CA GLU A 324 40.23 13.88 -25.09
C GLU A 324 41.70 14.14 -24.70
N GLU A 325 41.91 14.96 -23.67
CA GLU A 325 43.22 15.18 -23.07
C GLU A 325 43.27 14.55 -21.68
N PHE A 326 44.25 13.67 -21.42
CA PHE A 326 44.47 13.04 -20.11
C PHE A 326 43.24 12.31 -19.54
N GLU A 327 42.47 11.59 -20.37
CA GLU A 327 41.23 10.91 -19.98
C GLU A 327 40.10 11.86 -19.51
N LEU A 328 40.26 13.16 -19.74
CA LEU A 328 39.26 14.17 -19.44
C LEU A 328 38.50 14.55 -20.71
N ARG A 329 37.21 14.23 -20.70
CA ARG A 329 36.25 14.63 -21.73
C ARG A 329 35.33 15.71 -21.21
N THR A 330 34.80 16.56 -22.09
CA THR A 330 33.81 17.57 -21.69
C THR A 330 32.45 16.92 -21.46
N LEU A 331 32.13 15.88 -22.25
CA LEU A 331 30.83 15.20 -22.22
C LEU A 331 30.89 13.81 -21.57
N VAL A 332 31.45 13.70 -20.36
CA VAL A 332 31.64 12.43 -19.61
C VAL A 332 30.37 11.61 -19.33
N LYS A 333 29.17 12.17 -19.50
CA LYS A 333 27.89 11.46 -19.29
C LYS A 333 27.33 10.87 -20.59
N LEU A 334 27.89 11.24 -21.73
CA LEU A 334 27.50 10.80 -23.04
C LEU A 334 28.48 9.70 -23.43
N ASN A 335 28.09 8.45 -23.18
CA ASN A 335 28.94 7.26 -23.31
C ASN A 335 28.67 6.50 -24.60
#